data_AF-A0A7Y2NVT6-F1
#
_entry.id   AF-A0A7Y2NVT6-F1
#
_cell.length_a   1.000
_cell.length_b   1.000
_cell.length_c   1.000
_cell.angle_alpha   90.00
_cell.angle_beta   90.00
_cell.angle_gamma   90.00
#
_symmetry.space_group_name_H-M   'P 1'
#
loop_
_entity.id
_entity.type
_entity.pdbx_description
1 polymer ?
#
loop_
_entity_poly.entity_id
_entity_poly.type
_entity_poly.pdbx_seq_one_letter_code
_entity_poly.pdbx_strand_id
1 'polypeptide(L)'
;ERARFSAVVGILGLVLVPFIHLSVYLFRTLHPTPILLKASRPSLPSDMLTTLLFSIGTFTLLYIGFVVTRYGLARAQVARNSEGADA
;
A
#
# COMPACT_ATOMS: atom_id res chain seq x y z
N GLU A 1 4.46 -14.61 15.98
CA GLU A 1 5.15 -13.30 15.93
C GLU A 1 5.09 -12.59 14.57
N ARG A 2 5.31 -13.28 13.44
CA ARG A 2 5.29 -12.69 12.09
C ARG A 2 4.12 -11.73 11.81
N ALA A 3 2.88 -12.08 12.18
CA ALA A 3 1.71 -11.22 11.97
C ALA A 3 1.79 -9.87 12.70
N ARG A 4 2.34 -9.85 13.92
CA ARG A 4 2.53 -8.60 14.69
C ARG A 4 3.58 -7.72 14.05
N PHE A 5 4.70 -8.32 13.63
CA PHE A 5 5.76 -7.59 12.93
C PHE A 5 5.25 -6.98 11.61
N SER A 6 4.54 -7.75 10.78
CA SER A 6 3.95 -7.24 9.55
C SER A 6 2.95 -6.11 9.78
N ALA A 7 2.14 -6.18 10.84
CA ALA A 7 1.22 -5.10 11.21
C ALA A 7 1.97 -3.81 11.58
N VAL A 8 3.01 -3.91 12.40
CA VAL A 8 3.84 -2.75 12.80
C VAL A 8 4.50 -2.11 11.58
N VAL A 9 5.13 -2.91 10.71
CA VAL A 9 5.76 -2.41 9.48
C VAL A 9 4.73 -1.75 8.56
N GLY A 10 3.54 -2.32 8.41
CA GLY A 10 2.46 -1.73 7.62
C GLY A 10 1.99 -0.38 8.16
N ILE A 11 1.79 -0.28 9.48
CA ILE A 11 1.37 0.98 10.13
C ILE A 11 2.47 2.05 10.01
N LEU A 12 3.71 1.70 10.30
CA LEU A 12 4.84 2.63 10.16
C LEU A 12 5.05 3.07 8.71
N GLY A 13 4.91 2.14 7.75
CA GLY A 13 4.97 2.45 6.33
C GLY A 13 3.88 3.42 5.89
N LEU A 14 2.66 3.28 6.39
CA LEU A 14 1.56 4.20 6.11
C LEU A 14 1.87 5.62 6.61
N VAL A 15 2.38 5.75 7.83
CA VAL A 15 2.78 7.05 8.43
C VAL A 15 3.99 7.64 7.70
N LEU A 16 4.88 6.80 7.18
CA LEU A 16 6.07 7.24 6.46
C LEU A 16 5.71 7.97 5.16
N VAL A 17 4.65 7.58 4.44
CA VAL A 17 4.24 8.20 3.16
C VAL A 17 4.01 9.72 3.27
N PRO A 18 3.14 10.25 4.16
CA PRO A 18 2.98 11.68 4.32
C PRO A 18 4.23 12.35 4.89
N PHE A 19 4.99 11.66 5.75
CA PHE A 19 6.24 12.19 6.30
C PHE A 19 7.28 12.46 5.20
N ILE A 20 7.50 11.50 4.29
CA ILE A 20 8.43 11.70 3.16
C ILE A 20 7.92 12.78 2.21
N HIS A 21 6.61 12.88 2.02
CA HIS A 21 6.03 13.93 1.19
C HIS A 21 6.26 15.33 1.77
N LEU A 22 6.13 15.49 3.10
CA LEU A 22 6.39 16.75 3.78
C LEU A 22 7.89 17.07 3.88
N SER A 23 8.74 16.04 3.94
CA SER A 23 10.17 16.17 4.12
C SER A 23 10.83 17.07 3.06
N VAL A 24 10.36 17.03 1.81
CA VAL A 24 10.89 17.86 0.72
C VAL A 24 10.59 19.35 0.89
N TYR A 25 9.54 19.70 1.64
CA TYR A 25 9.19 21.08 2.00
C TYR A 25 9.92 21.56 3.26
N LEU A 26 10.13 20.67 4.23
CA LEU A 26 10.83 20.96 5.49
C LEU A 26 12.35 21.07 5.29
N PHE A 27 12.94 20.16 4.51
CA PHE A 27 14.38 20.02 4.32
C PHE A 27 14.77 20.36 2.88
N ARG A 28 14.66 21.64 2.54
CA ARG A 28 14.90 22.18 1.18
C ARG A 28 16.40 22.13 0.85
N THR A 29 16.85 20.97 0.37
CA THR A 29 18.23 20.69 -0.06
C THR A 29 18.24 20.31 -1.55
N LEU A 30 18.92 19.23 -1.95
CA LEU A 30 19.02 18.78 -3.35
C LEU A 30 17.78 18.00 -3.85
N HIS A 31 16.77 17.77 -2.99
CA HIS A 31 15.61 16.98 -3.37
C HIS A 31 14.65 17.79 -4.27
N PRO A 32 14.26 17.27 -5.46
CA PRO A 32 13.29 17.93 -6.31
C PRO A 32 11.93 18.08 -5.62
N THR A 33 11.21 19.17 -5.94
CA THR A 33 9.84 19.41 -5.48
C THR A 33 8.88 18.39 -6.11
N PRO A 34 7.77 18.05 -5.43
CA PRO A 34 6.83 17.05 -5.93
C PRO A 34 6.13 17.55 -7.20
N ILE A 35 6.00 16.67 -8.19
CA ILE A 35 5.40 16.97 -9.50
C ILE A 35 3.95 16.50 -9.64
N LEU A 36 3.54 15.53 -8.82
CA LEU A 36 2.20 14.94 -8.82
C LEU A 36 1.34 15.50 -7.69
N LEU A 37 1.71 15.20 -6.45
CA LEU A 37 1.02 15.65 -5.24
C LEU A 37 1.52 17.05 -4.87
N LYS A 38 0.94 18.09 -5.47
CA LYS A 38 1.21 19.49 -5.14
C LYS A 38 -0.08 20.32 -5.23
N ALA A 39 -0.09 21.51 -4.64
CA ALA A 39 -1.28 22.36 -4.59
C ALA A 39 -1.75 22.84 -5.98
N SER A 40 -0.81 23.04 -6.91
CA SER A 40 -1.10 23.35 -8.32
C SER A 40 -1.36 22.07 -9.13
N ARG A 41 -1.86 22.21 -10.36
CA ARG A 41 -2.03 21.06 -11.28
C ARG A 41 -0.73 20.23 -11.42
N PRO A 42 -0.82 18.89 -11.53
CA PRO A 42 0.33 18.02 -11.76
C PRO A 42 1.13 18.50 -12.98
N SER A 43 2.46 18.51 -12.85
CA SER A 43 3.38 18.88 -13.94
C SER A 43 3.95 17.67 -14.67
N LEU A 44 3.38 16.48 -14.45
CA LEU A 44 3.77 15.25 -15.11
C LEU A 44 3.18 15.22 -16.54
N PRO A 45 3.96 14.89 -17.59
CA PRO A 45 3.44 14.67 -18.94
C PRO A 45 2.29 13.65 -18.96
N SER A 46 1.31 13.85 -19.84
CA SER A 46 0.08 13.03 -19.92
C SER A 46 0.38 11.54 -20.07
N ASP A 47 1.34 11.18 -20.91
CA ASP A 47 1.65 9.79 -21.26
C ASP A 47 2.33 9.04 -20.10
N MET A 48 3.06 9.78 -19.26
CA MET A 48 3.62 9.25 -18.02
C MET A 48 2.54 9.11 -16.93
N LEU A 49 1.59 10.06 -16.89
CA LEU A 49 0.48 10.03 -15.94
C LEU A 49 -0.45 8.84 -16.20
N THR A 50 -0.79 8.58 -17.46
CA THR A 50 -1.60 7.40 -17.83
C THR A 50 -0.90 6.11 -17.45
N THR A 51 0.39 5.99 -17.72
CA THR A 51 1.21 4.85 -17.31
C THR A 51 1.18 4.66 -15.79
N LEU A 52 1.39 5.73 -15.02
CA LEU A 52 1.34 5.69 -13.55
C LEU A 52 -0.02 5.23 -13.04
N LEU A 53 -1.12 5.81 -13.54
CA LEU A 53 -2.47 5.47 -13.11
C LEU A 53 -2.83 4.02 -13.48
N PHE A 54 -2.41 3.55 -14.66
CA PHE A 54 -2.55 2.16 -15.06
C PHE A 54 -1.80 1.23 -14.10
N SER A 55 -0.53 1.51 -13.81
CA SER A 55 0.27 0.71 -12.88
C SER A 55 -0.32 0.69 -11.46
N ILE A 56 -0.78 1.84 -10.95
CA ILE A 56 -1.47 1.92 -9.66
C ILE A 56 -2.75 1.07 -9.67
N GLY A 57 -3.55 1.18 -10.73
CA GLY A 57 -4.76 0.39 -10.91
C GLY A 57 -4.47 -1.11 -10.92
N THR A 58 -3.53 -1.56 -11.75
CA THR A 58 -3.11 -2.96 -11.84
C THR A 58 -2.59 -3.48 -10.51
N PHE A 59 -1.69 -2.75 -9.84
CA PHE A 59 -1.17 -3.14 -8.54
C PHE A 59 -2.27 -3.23 -7.49
N THR A 60 -3.22 -2.29 -7.47
CA THR A 60 -4.35 -2.29 -6.54
C THR A 60 -5.25 -3.50 -6.76
N LEU A 61 -5.55 -3.85 -8.01
CA LEU A 61 -6.32 -5.05 -8.34
C LEU A 61 -5.60 -6.33 -7.89
N LEU A 62 -4.28 -6.43 -8.13
CA LEU A 62 -3.47 -7.55 -7.65
C LEU A 62 -3.47 -7.64 -6.12
N TYR A 63 -3.31 -6.50 -5.43
CA TYR A 63 -3.37 -6.41 -3.97
C TYR A 63 -4.72 -6.89 -3.43
N ILE A 64 -5.83 -6.44 -4.02
CA ILE A 64 -7.18 -6.91 -3.64
C ILE A 64 -7.28 -8.43 -3.82
N GLY A 65 -6.81 -8.96 -4.95
CA GLY A 65 -6.77 -10.40 -5.20
C GLY A 65 -6.03 -11.16 -4.09
N PHE A 66 -4.83 -10.72 -3.73
CA PHE A 66 -4.05 -11.34 -2.65
C PHE A 66 -4.74 -11.25 -1.28
N VAL A 67 -5.36 -10.13 -0.96
CA VAL A 67 -6.10 -9.95 0.30
C VAL A 67 -7.29 -10.91 0.37
N VAL A 68 -8.09 -10.99 -0.70
CA VAL A 68 -9.25 -11.90 -0.79
C VAL A 68 -8.80 -13.35 -0.62
N THR A 69 -7.77 -13.79 -1.36
CA THR A 69 -7.22 -15.14 -1.23
C THR A 69 -6.71 -15.40 0.19
N ARG A 70 -5.99 -14.45 0.80
CA ARG A 70 -5.46 -14.59 2.17
C ARG A 70 -6.57 -14.76 3.20
N TYR A 71 -7.66 -14.01 3.09
CA TYR A 71 -8.82 -14.15 3.99
C TYR A 71 -9.57 -15.46 3.75
N GLY A 72 -9.74 -15.87 2.49
CA GLY A 72 -10.33 -17.17 2.15
C GLY A 72 -9.57 -18.34 2.81
N LEU A 73 -8.24 -18.34 2.71
CA LEU A 73 -7.38 -19.34 3.36
C LEU A 73 -7.49 -19.31 4.89
N ALA A 74 -7.57 -18.12 5.50
CA ALA A 74 -7.77 -18.00 6.94
C ALA A 74 -9.10 -18.64 7.39
N ARG A 75 -10.19 -18.38 6.67
CA ARG A 75 -11.51 -18.95 6.98
C ARG A 75 -11.54 -20.47 6.83
N ALA A 76 -10.94 -20.99 5.76
CA ALA A 76 -10.85 -22.44 5.54
C ALA A 76 -10.05 -23.14 6.65
N GLN A 77 -8.97 -22.53 7.14
CA GLN A 77 -8.20 -23.06 8.26
C GLN A 77 -9.02 -23.12 9.56
N VAL A 78 -9.81 -22.07 9.84
CA VAL A 78 -10.66 -22.03 11.04
C VAL A 78 -11.72 -23.12 11.01
N ALA A 79 -12.41 -23.30 9.87
CA ALA A 79 -13.44 -24.33 9.71
C ALA A 79 -12.89 -25.75 9.93
N ARG A 80 -11.71 -26.05 9.36
CA ARG A 80 -11.04 -27.35 9.58
C ARG A 80 -10.65 -27.59 11.04
N ASN A 81 -10.27 -26.54 11.75
CA ASN A 81 -9.88 -26.66 13.16
C ASN A 81 -11.08 -26.90 14.09
N SER A 82 -12.27 -26.38 13.76
CA SER A 82 -13.49 -26.68 14.51
C SER A 82 -13.96 -28.12 14.31
N GLU A 83 -13.93 -28.63 13.07
CA GLU A 83 -14.31 -30.01 12.78
C GLU A 83 -13.44 -31.04 13.53
N GLY A 84 -12.14 -30.77 13.68
CA GLY A 84 -11.22 -31.63 14.44
C GLY A 84 -11.27 -31.45 15.96
N ALA A 85 -11.97 -30.44 16.47
CA ALA A 85 -12.20 -30.25 17.90
C ALA A 85 -13.50 -30.93 18.38
N ASP A 86 -14.45 -31.14 17.44
CA ASP A 86 -15.72 -31.81 17.68
C ASP A 86 -15.66 -33.35 17.50
N ALA A 87 -14.52 -33.88 17.03
CA ALA A 87 -14.23 -35.31 16.83
C ALA A 87 -13.40 -35.90 17.98
#